data_AF-R4X9S9-F1
#
_entry.id   AF-R4X9S9-F1
#
_cell.length_a   1.000
_cell.length_b   1.000
_cell.length_c   1.000
_cell.angle_alpha   90.00
_cell.angle_beta   90.00
_cell.angle_gamma   90.00
#
_symmetry.space_group_name_H-M   'P 1'
#
loop_
_entity.id
_entity.type
_entity.pdbx_description
1 polymer ?
#
loop_
_entity_poly.entity_id
_entity_poly.type
_entity_poly.pdbx_seq_one_letter_code
_entity_poly.pdbx_strand_id
1 'polypeptide(L)' 'MENPHQEQQNAIMSRIISNVEKLNEAVIELNRSLQVINMNNMNVELVSQMWANYGRNAGFYLEGAGHNSSEEVQK' A
#
# COMPACT_ATOMS: atom_id res chain seq x y z
N MET A 1 -47.29 -30.82 -8.88
CA MET A 1 -47.13 -29.65 -9.78
C MET A 1 -46.27 -28.67 -9.03
N GLU A 2 -45.04 -28.43 -9.49
CA GLU A 2 -44.11 -27.50 -8.85
C GLU A 2 -44.64 -26.06 -8.97
N ASN A 3 -44.49 -25.24 -7.91
CA ASN A 3 -45.02 -23.88 -7.89
C ASN A 3 -44.15 -22.96 -8.78
N PRO A 4 -44.68 -22.35 -9.85
CA PRO A 4 -43.89 -21.55 -10.78
C PRO A 4 -43.20 -20.33 -10.13
N HIS A 5 -43.74 -19.79 -9.04
CA HIS A 5 -43.06 -18.75 -8.27
C HIS A 5 -41.81 -19.27 -7.54
N GLN A 6 -41.86 -20.52 -7.07
CA GLN A 6 -40.73 -21.16 -6.39
C GLN A 6 -39.59 -21.45 -7.37
N GLU A 7 -39.91 -21.91 -8.58
CA GLU A 7 -38.92 -22.11 -9.65
C GLU A 7 -38.20 -20.81 -10.02
N GLN A 8 -38.94 -19.70 -10.13
CA GLN A 8 -38.35 -18.38 -10.38
C GLN A 8 -37.46 -17.91 -9.22
N GLN A 9 -37.90 -18.09 -7.96
CA GLN A 9 -37.08 -17.72 -6.80
C GLN A 9 -35.78 -18.53 -6.74
N ASN A 10 -35.85 -19.84 -7.01
CA ASN A 10 -34.68 -20.70 -7.08
C ASN A 10 -33.71 -20.25 -8.19
N ALA A 11 -34.22 -19.88 -9.37
CA ALA A 11 -33.39 -19.38 -10.45
C ALA A 11 -32.68 -18.05 -10.10
N ILE A 12 -33.37 -17.13 -9.41
CA ILE A 12 -32.77 -15.88 -8.92
C ILE A 12 -31.71 -16.18 -7.88
N MET A 13 -32.00 -17.06 -6.92
CA MET A 13 -31.07 -17.43 -5.86
C MET A 13 -29.78 -18.04 -6.43
N SER A 14 -29.90 -18.96 -7.39
CA SER A 14 -28.74 -19.54 -8.08
C SER A 14 -27.88 -18.50 -8.79
N ARG A 15 -28.51 -17.47 -9.40
CA ARG A 15 -27.76 -16.36 -10.01
C ARG A 15 -27.05 -15.50 -8.97
N ILE A 16 -27.69 -15.22 -7.84
CA ILE A 16 -27.09 -14.46 -6.73
C ILE A 16 -25.86 -15.20 -6.22
N ILE A 17 -25.99 -16.50 -5.92
CA ILE A 17 -24.89 -17.34 -5.44
C ILE A 17 -23.73 -17.33 -6.43
N SER A 18 -24.00 -17.60 -7.72
CA SER A 18 -22.95 -17.61 -8.75
C SER A 18 -22.25 -16.25 -8.91
N ASN A 19 -22.99 -15.15 -8.77
CA ASN A 19 -22.40 -13.82 -8.84
C ASN A 19 -21.53 -13.51 -7.61
N VAL A 20 -21.94 -13.94 -6.41
CA VAL A 20 -21.16 -13.78 -5.18
C VAL A 20 -19.89 -14.63 -5.23
N GLU A 21 -19.94 -15.84 -5.77
CA GLU A 21 -18.75 -16.68 -5.98
C GLU A 21 -17.73 -15.98 -6.88
N LYS A 22 -18.18 -15.46 -8.05
CA LYS A 22 -17.31 -14.72 -8.97
C LYS A 22 -16.74 -13.44 -8.35
N LEU A 23 -17.54 -12.74 -7.55
CA LEU A 23 -17.07 -11.57 -6.82
C LEU A 23 -15.97 -11.94 -5.82
N ASN A 24 -16.16 -13.01 -5.07
CA ASN A 24 -15.15 -13.50 -4.12
C ASN A 24 -13.85 -13.88 -4.83
N GLU A 25 -13.93 -14.56 -5.98
CA GLU A 25 -12.75 -14.87 -6.79
C GLU A 25 -12.01 -13.60 -7.25
N ALA A 26 -12.75 -12.61 -7.75
CA ALA A 26 -12.18 -11.33 -8.18
C ALA A 26 -11.51 -10.58 -7.00
N VAL A 27 -12.12 -10.61 -5.82
CA VAL A 27 -11.54 -9.99 -4.60
C VAL A 27 -10.28 -10.73 -4.13
N ILE A 28 -10.25 -12.05 -4.22
CA ILE A 28 -9.05 -12.84 -3.91
C ILE A 28 -7.89 -12.44 -4.84
N GLU A 29 -8.17 -12.30 -6.14
CA GLU A 29 -7.15 -11.91 -7.12
C GLU A 29 -6.69 -10.46 -6.94
N LEU A 30 -7.61 -9.56 -6.59
CA LEU A 30 -7.29 -8.20 -6.19
C LEU A 30 -6.34 -8.18 -4.98
N ASN A 31 -6.63 -8.97 -3.95
CA ASN A 31 -5.79 -9.04 -2.75
C ASN A 31 -4.37 -9.54 -3.08
N ARG A 32 -4.25 -10.56 -3.94
CA ARG A 32 -2.94 -11.04 -4.42
C ARG A 32 -2.18 -9.95 -5.18
N SER A 33 -2.87 -9.24 -6.06
CA SER A 33 -2.28 -8.14 -6.84
C SER A 33 -1.77 -7.02 -5.92
N LEU A 34 -2.57 -6.62 -4.92
CA LEU A 34 -2.17 -5.63 -3.92
C LEU A 34 -0.98 -6.09 -3.07
N GLN A 35 -0.92 -7.37 -2.71
CA GLN A 35 0.23 -7.93 -1.99
C GLN A 35 1.52 -7.80 -2.81
N VAL A 36 1.47 -8.12 -4.11
CA VAL A 36 2.63 -7.96 -5.02
C VAL A 36 3.05 -6.49 -5.14
N ILE A 37 2.09 -5.57 -5.31
CA ILE A 37 2.39 -4.12 -5.36
C ILE A 37 3.06 -3.66 -4.05
N ASN A 38 2.53 -4.08 -2.90
CA ASN A 38 3.08 -3.70 -1.60
C ASN A 38 4.52 -4.22 -1.43
N MET A 39 4.80 -5.46 -1.83
CA MET A 39 6.16 -6.00 -1.80
C MET A 39 7.12 -5.21 -2.69
N ASN A 40 6.69 -4.84 -3.89
CA ASN A 40 7.50 -4.03 -4.80
C ASN A 40 7.80 -2.63 -4.24
N ASN A 41 6.86 -2.04 -3.49
CA ASN A 41 7.04 -0.74 -2.87
C ASN A 41 8.05 -0.74 -1.71
N MET A 42 8.39 -1.89 -1.12
CA MET A 42 9.35 -1.96 -0.01
C MET A 42 10.74 -1.39 -0.37
N ASN A 43 11.20 -1.62 -1.61
CA ASN A 43 12.50 -1.10 -2.06
C ASN A 43 12.48 0.43 -2.21
N VAL A 44 11.37 0.98 -2.69
CA VAL A 44 11.19 2.44 -2.81
C VAL A 44 11.16 3.09 -1.43
N GLU A 45 10.44 2.47 -0.49
CA GLU A 45 10.39 2.91 0.91
C GLU A 45 11.79 2.89 1.56
N LEU A 46 12.55 1.82 1.38
CA LEU A 46 13.92 1.72 1.90
C LEU A 46 14.82 2.84 1.37
N VAL A 47 14.79 3.09 0.05
CA VAL A 47 15.60 4.16 -0.55
C VAL A 47 15.15 5.54 -0.05
N SER A 48 13.85 5.77 0.07
CA SER A 48 13.30 7.00 0.65
C SER A 48 13.84 7.26 2.06
N GLN A 49 13.86 6.23 2.92
CA GLN A 49 14.41 6.33 4.27
C GLN A 49 15.92 6.57 4.27
N MET A 50 16.67 5.92 3.38
CA MET A 50 18.12 6.16 3.22
C MET A 50 18.40 7.62 2.85
N TRP A 51 17.64 8.18 1.91
CA TRP A 51 17.77 9.58 1.51
C TRP A 51 17.41 10.54 2.64
N ALA A 52 16.33 10.27 3.38
CA ALA A 52 15.96 11.07 4.55
C ALA A 52 17.05 11.04 5.63
N ASN A 53 17.66 9.88 5.89
CA ASN A 53 18.78 9.75 6.82
C ASN A 53 20.02 10.51 6.33
N TYR A 54 20.37 10.37 5.05
CA TYR A 54 21.49 11.09 4.46
C TYR A 54 21.30 12.61 4.58
N GLY A 55 20.12 13.11 4.22
CA GLY A 55 19.79 14.53 4.31
C GLY A 55 19.87 15.05 5.75
N ARG A 56 19.33 14.30 6.73
CA ARG A 56 19.47 14.65 8.16
C ARG A 56 20.92 14.71 8.61
N ASN A 57 21.73 13.72 8.24
CA ASN A 57 23.15 13.69 8.63
C ASN A 57 23.93 14.83 7.97
N ALA A 58 23.72 15.07 6.68
CA ALA A 58 24.35 16.17 5.97
C ALA A 58 23.97 17.54 6.58
N GLY A 59 22.68 17.75 6.87
CA GLY A 59 22.20 18.96 7.55
C GLY A 59 22.87 19.15 8.91
N PHE A 60 22.89 18.11 9.75
CA PHE A 60 23.54 18.16 11.06
C PHE A 60 25.02 18.55 10.99
N TYR A 61 25.78 17.95 10.08
CA TYR A 61 27.20 18.28 9.93
C TYR A 61 27.43 19.67 9.35
N LEU A 62 26.59 20.13 8.42
CA LEU A 62 26.68 21.49 7.88
C LEU A 62 26.35 22.56 8.93
N GLU A 63 25.33 22.34 9.75
CA GLU A 63 24.99 23.22 10.87
C GLU A 63 26.13 23.28 11.91
N GLY A 64 26.71 22.14 12.27
CA GLY A 64 27.85 22.08 13.19
C GLY A 64 29.12 22.74 12.64
N ALA A 65 29.43 22.55 11.36
CA ALA A 65 30.55 23.21 10.70
C ALA A 65 30.35 24.75 10.61
N GLY A 66 29.10 25.19 10.37
CA GLY A 66 28.72 26.61 10.40
C GLY A 66 28.84 27.23 11.80
N HIS A 67 28.54 26.48 12.85
CA HIS A 67 28.73 26.91 14.24
C HIS A 67 30.21 27.09 14.60
N ASN A 68 31.05 26.10 14.29
CA ASN A 68 32.49 26.15 14.61
C ASN A 68 33.22 27.27 13.87
N SER A 69 32.84 27.56 12.62
CA SER A 69 33.41 28.67 11.84
C SER A 69 32.97 30.06 12.33
N SER A 70 31.84 30.16 13.04
CA SER A 70 31.39 31.41 13.66
C SER A 70 32.11 31.70 14.98
N GLU A 71 32.51 30.68 15.74
CA GLU A 71 33.31 30.82 16.96
C GLU A 71 34.77 31.20 16.69
N GLU A 72 35.38 30.73 15.60
CA GLU A 72 36.75 31.09 15.23
C GLU A 72 36.90 32.56 14.80
N VAL A 73 35.83 33.20 14.29
CA VAL A 73 35.88 34.62 13.87
C VAL A 73 35.82 35.60 15.06
N GLN A 74 35.48 35.14 16.27
CA GLN A 74 35.40 35.97 17.48
C GLN A 74 36.64 35.90 18.40
N LYS A 75 37.66 35.10 18.08
CA LYS A 75 38.95 35.05 18.79
C LYS A 75 40.04 35.80 18.05
#